data_AF-A0A926HNH0-F1
#
_entry.id   AF-A0A926HNH0-F1
#
_cell.length_a   1.000
_cell.length_b   1.000
_cell.length_c   1.000
_cell.angle_alpha   90.00
_cell.angle_beta   90.00
_cell.angle_gamma   90.00
#
_symmetry.space_group_name_H-M   'P 1'
#
loop_
_entity.id
_entity.type
_entity.pdbx_description
1 polymer ?
#
loop_
_entity_poly.entity_id
_entity_poly.type
_entity_poly.pdbx_seq_one_letter_code
_entity_poly.pdbx_strand_id
1 'polypeptide(L)'
;MAAGRPHLTGAIAQMDEYGIEKTLIATYPLEESIAAVERWPERLLGAAWVNPMEGEKAVREARDAIKNHGFKAVKLHPLFHAYLPNEAAVFPVGTGERSHRSRPAGPVP
;
A
#
# COMPACT_ATOMS: atom_id res chain seq x y z
N MET A 1 12.94 -17.72 14.03
CA MET A 1 11.79 -17.02 14.63
C MET A 1 12.08 -15.52 14.56
N ALA A 2 11.39 -14.77 13.71
CA ALA A 2 11.61 -13.32 13.63
C ALA A 2 10.95 -12.67 14.85
N ALA A 3 11.75 -12.02 15.70
CA ALA A 3 11.26 -11.22 16.81
C ALA A 3 10.25 -10.21 16.27
N GLY A 4 9.00 -10.30 16.73
CA GLY A 4 7.91 -9.44 16.28
C GLY A 4 8.29 -7.97 16.48
N ARG A 5 8.28 -7.20 15.41
CA ARG A 5 8.61 -5.77 15.47
C ARG A 5 7.52 -5.04 16.28
N PRO A 6 7.88 -4.31 17.35
CA PRO A 6 6.93 -3.87 18.37
C PRO A 6 5.90 -2.84 17.88
N HIS A 7 6.22 -2.05 16.85
CA HIS A 7 5.32 -1.00 16.35
C HIS A 7 4.04 -1.54 15.72
N LEU A 8 4.10 -2.68 15.04
CA LEU A 8 2.92 -3.29 14.41
C LEU A 8 2.00 -3.98 15.44
N THR A 9 2.58 -4.52 16.52
CA THR A 9 1.79 -5.01 17.65
C THR A 9 1.11 -3.86 18.39
N GLY A 10 1.74 -2.68 18.46
CA GLY A 10 1.11 -1.46 18.96
C GLY A 10 -0.12 -1.04 18.16
N ALA A 11 -0.03 -1.08 16.82
CA ALA A 11 -1.18 -0.75 15.96
C ALA A 11 -2.39 -1.66 16.20
N ILE A 12 -2.17 -2.97 16.34
CA ILE A 12 -3.27 -3.92 16.65
C ILE A 12 -3.87 -3.63 18.03
N ALA A 13 -3.05 -3.36 19.03
CA ALA A 13 -3.56 -3.03 20.37
C ALA A 13 -4.41 -1.75 20.35
N GLN A 14 -4.00 -0.72 19.61
CA GLN A 14 -4.80 0.49 19.42
C GLN A 14 -6.10 0.20 18.66
N MET A 15 -6.06 -0.67 17.66
CA MET A 15 -7.27 -1.10 16.97
C MET A 15 -8.25 -1.79 17.92
N ASP A 16 -7.77 -2.63 18.84
CA ASP A 16 -8.63 -3.27 19.83
C ASP A 16 -9.18 -2.27 20.86
N GLU A 17 -8.35 -1.33 21.33
CA GLU A 17 -8.75 -0.27 22.28
C GLU A 17 -9.85 0.64 21.72
N TYR A 18 -9.73 1.03 20.44
CA TYR A 18 -10.66 1.95 19.79
C TYR A 18 -11.73 1.27 18.94
N GLY A 19 -11.85 -0.06 18.99
CA GLY A 19 -12.87 -0.81 18.25
C GLY A 19 -12.73 -0.73 16.73
N ILE A 20 -11.50 -0.60 16.22
CA ILE A 20 -11.20 -0.57 14.80
C ILE A 20 -11.13 -2.01 14.26
N GLU A 21 -12.09 -2.36 13.41
CA GLU A 21 -12.19 -3.70 12.84
C GLU A 21 -11.05 -4.01 11.87
N LYS A 22 -10.79 -3.11 10.91
CA LYS A 22 -9.79 -3.30 9.83
C LYS A 22 -9.14 -1.97 9.47
N THR A 23 -7.87 -1.99 9.07
CA THR A 23 -7.11 -0.77 8.68
C THR A 23 -6.21 -1.03 7.49
N LEU A 24 -6.05 -0.01 6.64
CA LEU A 24 -5.10 0.00 5.53
C LEU A 24 -3.75 0.56 6.01
N ILE A 25 -2.67 -0.20 5.87
CA ILE A 25 -1.33 0.21 6.26
C ILE A 25 -0.44 0.43 5.02
N ALA A 26 0.51 1.35 5.16
CA ALA A 26 1.56 1.62 4.18
C ALA A 26 2.84 1.95 4.94
N THR A 27 3.70 0.95 5.14
CA THR A 27 4.99 1.11 5.83
C THR A 27 6.10 1.09 4.78
N TYR A 28 7.17 1.85 5.06
CA TYR A 28 8.39 1.82 4.27
C TYR A 28 9.53 1.29 5.15
N PRO A 29 10.25 0.23 4.74
CA PRO A 29 10.19 -0.43 3.43
C PRO A 29 8.99 -1.40 3.28
N LEU A 30 8.63 -1.71 2.03
CA LEU A 30 7.40 -2.44 1.65
C LEU A 30 7.25 -3.81 2.35
N GLU A 31 8.35 -4.51 2.58
CA GLU A 31 8.39 -5.85 3.16
C GLU A 31 7.80 -5.88 4.58
N GLU A 32 7.85 -4.76 5.31
CA GLU A 32 7.22 -4.65 6.62
C GLU A 32 5.70 -4.73 6.53
N SER A 33 5.11 -4.04 5.55
CA SER A 33 3.68 -4.13 5.30
C SER A 33 3.27 -5.51 4.80
N ILE A 34 4.11 -6.17 4.00
CA ILE A 34 3.85 -7.55 3.54
C ILE A 34 3.78 -8.49 4.74
N ALA A 35 4.82 -8.51 5.57
CA ALA A 35 4.88 -9.37 6.75
C ALA A 35 3.73 -9.10 7.73
N ALA A 36 3.30 -7.84 7.87
CA ALA A 36 2.19 -7.46 8.73
C ALA A 36 0.84 -7.98 8.18
N VAL A 37 0.57 -7.76 6.89
CA VAL A 37 -0.67 -8.22 6.24
C VAL A 37 -0.78 -9.74 6.26
N GLU A 38 0.32 -10.45 6.01
CA GLU A 38 0.34 -11.93 6.08
C GLU A 38 0.08 -12.45 7.50
N ARG A 39 0.58 -11.72 8.52
CA ARG A 39 0.38 -12.10 9.92
C ARG A 39 -1.02 -11.79 10.44
N TRP A 40 -1.65 -10.70 9.97
CA TRP A 40 -2.97 -10.26 10.42
C TRP A 40 -3.91 -9.93 9.26
N PRO A 41 -4.19 -10.88 8.34
CA PRO A 41 -4.91 -10.60 7.09
C PRO A 41 -6.37 -10.15 7.31
N GLU A 42 -6.97 -10.58 8.43
CA GLU A 42 -8.33 -10.17 8.79
C GLU A 42 -8.43 -8.80 9.44
N ARG A 43 -7.29 -8.21 9.85
CA ARG A 43 -7.24 -6.89 10.49
C ARG A 43 -6.54 -5.84 9.63
N LEU A 44 -5.60 -6.26 8.79
CA LEU A 44 -4.74 -5.36 8.02
C LEU A 44 -4.92 -5.56 6.52
N LEU A 45 -5.11 -4.45 5.81
CA LEU A 45 -4.99 -4.36 4.36
C LEU A 45 -3.68 -3.64 4.01
N GLY A 46 -3.04 -4.03 2.92
CA GLY A 46 -1.80 -3.39 2.47
C GLY A 46 -2.01 -2.37 1.35
N ALA A 47 -1.27 -1.26 1.42
CA ALA A 47 -1.01 -0.37 0.30
C ALA A 47 0.49 -0.36 -0.01
N ALA A 48 0.86 -0.62 -1.26
CA ALA A 48 2.25 -0.79 -1.64
C ALA A 48 2.92 0.57 -1.71
N TRP A 49 3.78 0.89 -0.75
CA TRP A 49 4.56 2.12 -0.80
C TRP A 49 5.84 1.88 -1.60
N VAL A 50 5.85 2.38 -2.84
CA VAL A 50 6.97 2.23 -3.77
C VAL A 50 7.51 3.59 -4.20
N ASN A 51 8.75 3.62 -4.72
CA ASN A 51 9.34 4.80 -5.32
C ASN A 51 9.23 4.75 -6.86
N PRO A 52 8.38 5.55 -7.50
CA PRO A 52 8.21 5.51 -8.96
C PRO A 52 9.49 5.85 -9.73
N MET A 53 10.45 6.54 -9.10
CA MET A 53 11.75 6.85 -9.71
C MET A 53 12.64 5.62 -9.89
N GLU A 54 12.30 4.48 -9.27
CA GLU A 54 12.97 3.19 -9.51
C GLU A 54 12.45 2.48 -10.77
N GLY A 55 11.57 3.12 -11.54
CA GLY A 55 11.10 2.65 -12.83
C GLY A 55 10.41 1.29 -12.75
N GLU A 56 10.85 0.33 -13.57
CA GLU A 56 10.23 -0.99 -13.64
C GLU A 56 10.26 -1.77 -12.32
N LYS A 57 11.24 -1.51 -11.44
CA LYS A 57 11.31 -2.16 -10.13
C LYS A 57 10.06 -1.83 -9.31
N ALA A 58 9.71 -0.55 -9.22
CA ALA A 58 8.52 -0.10 -8.49
C ALA A 58 7.23 -0.67 -9.07
N VAL A 59 7.15 -0.81 -10.40
CA VAL A 59 6.00 -1.44 -11.06
C VAL A 59 5.89 -2.92 -10.70
N ARG A 60 7.02 -3.66 -10.70
CA ARG A 60 7.04 -5.07 -10.32
C ARG A 60 6.65 -5.28 -8.86
N GLU A 61 7.22 -4.52 -7.95
CA GLU A 61 6.92 -4.59 -6.51
C GLU A 61 5.46 -4.25 -6.21
N ALA A 62 4.92 -3.19 -6.82
CA ALA A 62 3.51 -2.84 -6.65
C ALA A 62 2.59 -3.95 -7.20
N ARG A 63 2.90 -4.53 -8.36
CA ARG A 63 2.10 -5.62 -8.95
C ARG A 63 2.19 -6.90 -8.12
N ASP A 64 3.36 -7.23 -7.60
CA ASP A 64 3.59 -8.39 -6.75
C ASP A 64 2.82 -8.28 -5.43
N ALA A 65 2.92 -7.13 -4.74
CA ALA A 65 2.17 -6.87 -3.52
C ALA A 65 0.65 -7.02 -3.72
N ILE A 66 0.11 -6.55 -4.84
CA ILE A 66 -1.33 -6.66 -5.16
C ILE A 66 -1.71 -8.10 -5.50
N LYS A 67 -0.95 -8.76 -6.39
CA LYS A 67 -1.32 -10.08 -6.92
C LYS A 67 -1.06 -11.21 -5.92
N ASN A 68 0.03 -11.13 -5.18
CA ASN A 68 0.55 -12.25 -4.38
C ASN A 68 0.38 -12.02 -2.87
N HIS A 69 0.37 -10.77 -2.41
CA HIS A 69 0.23 -10.44 -0.98
C HIS A 69 -1.12 -9.81 -0.61
N GLY A 70 -2.05 -9.74 -1.57
CA GLY A 70 -3.44 -9.31 -1.32
C GLY A 70 -3.62 -7.80 -1.11
N PHE A 71 -2.62 -6.98 -1.40
CA PHE A 71 -2.69 -5.52 -1.24
C PHE A 71 -3.78 -4.92 -2.12
N LYS A 72 -4.39 -3.83 -1.63
CA LYS A 72 -5.56 -3.19 -2.26
C LYS A 72 -5.28 -1.83 -2.88
N ALA A 73 -4.09 -1.27 -2.63
CA ALA A 73 -3.74 0.05 -3.10
C ALA A 73 -2.22 0.19 -3.32
N VAL A 74 -1.83 1.33 -3.90
CA VAL A 74 -0.46 1.78 -3.99
C VAL A 74 -0.37 3.15 -3.31
N LYS A 75 0.63 3.34 -2.47
CA LYS A 75 0.94 4.61 -1.82
C LYS A 75 2.15 5.24 -2.51
N LEU A 76 1.96 6.47 -2.96
CA LEU A 76 3.01 7.29 -3.54
C LEU A 76 3.29 8.46 -2.58
N HIS A 77 4.57 8.83 -2.45
CA HIS A 77 5.01 9.89 -1.55
C HIS A 77 5.96 10.88 -2.26
N PRO A 78 5.40 11.80 -3.07
CA PRO A 78 6.18 12.73 -3.91
C PRO A 78 7.25 13.51 -3.13
N LEU A 79 6.90 14.05 -1.97
CA LEU A 79 7.83 14.81 -1.14
C LEU A 79 8.98 13.95 -0.59
N PHE A 80 8.68 12.72 -0.17
CA PHE A 80 9.69 11.82 0.41
C PHE A 80 10.68 11.29 -0.63
N HIS A 81 10.24 11.09 -1.87
CA HIS A 81 11.08 10.60 -2.98
C HIS A 81 11.51 11.70 -3.96
N ALA A 82 11.26 12.97 -3.64
CA ALA A 82 11.68 14.15 -4.41
C ALA A 82 11.26 14.13 -5.90
N TYR A 83 9.98 13.86 -6.17
CA TYR A 83 9.40 13.97 -7.52
C TYR A 83 8.09 14.75 -7.48
N LEU A 84 7.66 15.32 -8.63
CA LEU A 84 6.35 15.94 -8.77
C LEU A 84 5.27 14.89 -9.10
N PRO A 85 4.05 14.99 -8.54
CA PRO A 85 3.00 13.99 -8.77
C PRO A 85 2.61 13.75 -10.23
N ASN A 86 2.90 14.69 -11.13
CA ASN A 86 2.61 14.65 -12.56
C ASN A 86 3.81 14.27 -13.43
N GLU A 87 4.95 13.88 -12.85
CA GLU A 87 6.10 13.39 -13.61
C GLU A 87 5.82 12.07 -14.32
N ALA A 88 6.46 11.87 -15.48
CA ALA A 88 6.27 10.70 -16.33
C ALA A 88 6.48 9.36 -15.59
N ALA A 89 7.40 9.33 -14.63
CA ALA A 89 7.71 8.14 -13.83
C ALA A 89 6.54 7.65 -12.95
N VAL A 90 5.57 8.52 -12.63
CA VAL A 90 4.43 8.19 -11.77
C VAL A 90 3.40 7.33 -12.48
N PHE A 91 3.16 7.58 -13.78
CA PHE A 91 2.05 6.95 -14.51
C PHE A 91 2.15 5.42 -14.57
N PRO A 92 3.29 4.79 -14.87
CA PRO A 92 3.40 3.32 -14.92
C PRO A 92 2.93 2.62 -13.63
N VAL A 93 3.14 3.27 -12.47
CA VAL A 93 2.71 2.77 -11.17
C VAL A 93 1.24 3.13 -10.89
N GLY A 94 0.82 4.35 -11.22
CA GLY A 94 -0.53 4.87 -10.92
C GLY A 94 -1.65 4.38 -11.86
N THR A 95 -1.33 3.93 -13.07
CA THR A 95 -2.31 3.47 -14.07
C THR A 95 -2.41 1.95 -14.21
N GLY A 96 -1.97 1.19 -13.20
CA GLY A 96 -2.17 -0.27 -13.14
C GLY A 96 -3.54 -0.66 -13.69
N GLU A 97 -3.56 -1.56 -14.68
CA GLU A 97 -4.69 -1.86 -15.57
C GLU A 97 -6.04 -1.59 -14.89
N ARG A 98 -6.80 -0.61 -15.41
CA ARG A 98 -8.19 -0.31 -15.04
C ARG A 98 -9.07 -1.56 -15.21
N SER A 99 -8.91 -2.54 -14.34
CA SER A 99 -9.65 -3.80 -14.34
C SER A 99 -10.39 -4.01 -13.02
N HIS A 100 -10.12 -3.19 -11.99
CA HIS A 100 -10.81 -3.27 -10.71
C HIS A 100 -11.55 -1.96 -10.40
N ARG A 101 -12.75 -1.88 -11.01
CA ARG A 101 -13.93 -1.09 -10.57
C ARG A 101 -13.69 0.42 -10.37
N SER A 102 -13.66 1.17 -11.47
CA SER A 102 -14.13 2.57 -11.45
C SER A 102 -15.63 2.56 -11.78
N ARG A 103 -16.49 2.91 -10.82
CA ARG A 103 -17.83 3.40 -11.20
C ARG A 103 -17.61 4.68 -12.05
N PRO A 104 -18.36 4.88 -13.15
CA PRO A 104 -18.26 6.13 -13.89
C PRO A 104 -18.55 7.29 -12.93
N ALA A 105 -17.73 8.34 -12.98
CA ALA A 105 -18.02 9.58 -12.29
C ALA A 105 -19.37 10.09 -12.81
N GLY A 106 -20.39 10.06 -11.95
CA GLY A 106 -21.61 10.80 -12.21
C GLY A 106 -21.32 12.30 -12.26
N PRO A 107 -22.19 13.10 -12.90
CA PRO A 107 -21.99 14.54 -12.92
C PRO A 107 -21.94 15.08 -11.49
N VAL A 108 -20.94 15.91 -11.22
CA VAL A 108 -20.80 16.65 -9.97
C VAL A 108 -21.87 17.75 -9.97
N PRO A 109 -22.65 17.94 -8.88
CA PRO A 109 -23.67 18.98 -8.80
C PRO A 109 -23.08 20.40 -8.87
#